data_AF-A0A4R5DWR5-F1
#
_entry.id   AF-A0A4R5DWR5-F1
#
_cell.length_a   1.000
_cell.length_b   1.000
_cell.length_c   1.000
_cell.angle_alpha   90.00
_cell.angle_beta   90.00
_cell.angle_gamma   90.00
#
_symmetry.space_group_name_H-M   'P 1'
#
loop_
_entity.id
_entity.type
_entity.pdbx_description
1 polymer ?
#
loop_
_entity_poly.entity_id
_entity_poly.type
_entity_poly.pdbx_seq_one_letter_code
_entity_poly.pdbx_strand_id
1 'polypeptide(L)'
;MDGLTLLVAGDDAIDWAEFWESLTPLWRRVLCGSDTPVPPPPEPILRRHRLTTDYAWVGSFEPIRWLPSVTEALLWEDNGMDLGPLAGRSWELLQLAGPAANVDLGQLSGTPVRRLILSNLDVRSLDGLRDIVGLESLTLAHGDFGLLPPLEHLTDVVLYAEGTVELSAAQHPRLRVTRHDEVYLAPFGPDDV
;
A
#
# COMPACT_ATOMS: atom_id res chain seq x y z
N MET A 1 -34.85 2.15 -13.74
CA MET A 1 -34.19 0.83 -13.77
C MET A 1 -32.77 1.10 -13.36
N ASP A 2 -32.53 1.05 -12.06
CA ASP A 2 -31.20 1.26 -11.52
C ASP A 2 -30.37 0.05 -11.93
N GLY A 3 -29.38 0.29 -12.81
CA GLY A 3 -28.45 -0.75 -13.21
C GLY A 3 -27.60 -1.11 -12.01
N LEU A 4 -27.72 -2.36 -11.54
CA LEU A 4 -26.82 -2.92 -10.55
C LEU A 4 -25.38 -2.75 -11.07
N THR A 5 -24.57 -2.00 -10.33
CA THR A 5 -23.15 -1.86 -10.66
C THR A 5 -22.42 -2.95 -9.90
N LEU A 6 -22.02 -4.00 -10.62
CA LEU A 6 -21.32 -5.15 -10.05
C LEU A 6 -19.82 -4.85 -9.98
N LEU A 7 -19.23 -4.99 -8.79
CA LEU A 7 -17.79 -5.00 -8.58
C LEU A 7 -17.28 -6.43 -8.70
N VAL A 8 -16.07 -6.61 -9.24
CA VAL A 8 -15.45 -7.93 -9.43
C VAL A 8 -14.02 -7.89 -8.91
N ALA A 9 -13.65 -8.86 -8.09
CA ALA A 9 -12.31 -9.05 -7.55
C ALA A 9 -11.95 -10.54 -7.59
N GLY A 10 -11.12 -10.95 -8.55
CA GLY A 10 -10.86 -12.37 -8.78
C GLY A 10 -12.13 -13.11 -9.21
N ASP A 11 -12.49 -14.17 -8.47
CA ASP A 11 -13.71 -14.96 -8.68
C ASP A 11 -14.93 -14.41 -7.92
N ASP A 12 -14.74 -13.40 -7.08
CA ASP A 12 -15.80 -12.80 -6.27
C ASP A 12 -16.45 -11.61 -6.98
N ALA A 13 -17.75 -11.44 -6.73
CA ALA A 13 -18.52 -10.31 -7.22
C ALA A 13 -19.51 -9.81 -6.17
N ILE A 14 -19.68 -8.50 -6.07
CA ILE A 14 -20.56 -7.83 -5.10
C ILE A 14 -21.25 -6.64 -5.74
N ASP A 15 -22.51 -6.38 -5.41
CA ASP A 15 -23.19 -5.17 -5.86
C ASP A 15 -22.64 -3.92 -5.16
N TRP A 16 -22.65 -2.78 -5.85
CA TRP A 16 -22.16 -1.51 -5.30
C TRP A 16 -22.81 -1.12 -3.97
N ALA A 17 -24.12 -1.32 -3.83
CA ALA A 17 -24.81 -0.99 -2.58
C ALA A 17 -24.35 -1.91 -1.44
N GLU A 18 -24.21 -3.22 -1.72
CA GLU A 18 -23.73 -4.20 -0.75
C GLU A 18 -22.26 -3.94 -0.35
N PHE A 19 -21.41 -3.62 -1.32
CA PHE A 19 -20.05 -3.16 -1.05
C PHE A 19 -20.06 -1.96 -0.11
N TRP A 20 -20.85 -0.92 -0.43
CA TRP A 20 -20.92 0.30 0.38
C TRP A 20 -21.44 0.06 1.81
N GLU A 21 -22.42 -0.83 1.96
CA GLU A 21 -22.95 -1.25 3.25
C GLU A 21 -21.90 -1.99 4.09
N SER A 22 -21.04 -2.78 3.46
CA SER A 22 -19.96 -3.51 4.15
C SER A 22 -18.81 -2.62 4.64
N LEU A 23 -18.67 -1.40 4.11
CA LEU A 23 -17.61 -0.48 4.50
C LEU A 23 -17.79 0.06 5.94
N THR A 24 -16.68 0.20 6.64
CA THR A 24 -16.65 0.97 7.89
C THR A 24 -16.88 2.46 7.60
N PRO A 25 -17.33 3.26 8.59
CA PRO A 25 -17.44 4.71 8.45
C PRO A 25 -16.14 5.38 7.97
N LEU A 26 -14.99 4.84 8.38
CA LEU A 26 -13.70 5.38 7.97
C LEU A 26 -13.39 5.06 6.51
N TRP A 27 -13.68 3.84 6.04
CA TRP A 27 -13.55 3.49 4.63
C TRP A 27 -14.44 4.35 3.73
N ARG A 28 -15.67 4.64 4.16
CA ARG A 28 -16.54 5.59 3.44
C ARG A 28 -15.90 6.97 3.32
N ARG A 29 -15.31 7.49 4.42
CA ARG A 29 -14.57 8.77 4.40
C ARG A 29 -13.35 8.73 3.47
N VAL A 30 -12.62 7.62 3.45
CA VAL A 30 -11.49 7.44 2.53
C VAL A 30 -11.94 7.51 1.07
N LEU A 31 -13.07 6.89 0.73
CA LEU A 31 -13.55 6.82 -0.66
C LEU A 31 -14.27 8.09 -1.13
N CYS A 32 -15.07 8.73 -0.27
CA CYS A 32 -15.94 9.84 -0.66
C CYS A 32 -15.91 11.07 0.29
N GLY A 33 -14.95 11.16 1.21
CA GLY A 33 -14.79 12.31 2.10
C GLY A 33 -15.85 12.42 3.21
N SER A 34 -16.82 11.51 3.26
CA SER A 34 -17.88 11.48 4.30
C SER A 34 -18.20 10.04 4.71
N ASP A 35 -18.83 9.85 5.88
CA ASP A 35 -19.27 8.53 6.35
C ASP A 35 -20.74 8.21 5.99
N THR A 36 -21.27 8.88 4.96
CA THR A 36 -22.66 8.73 4.52
C THR A 36 -23.04 7.25 4.32
N PRO A 37 -24.13 6.76 4.95
CA PRO A 37 -24.58 5.40 4.75
C PRO A 37 -25.19 5.20 3.35
N VAL A 38 -25.57 6.29 2.67
CA VAL A 38 -26.12 6.24 1.31
C VAL A 38 -24.96 6.14 0.31
N PRO A 39 -24.92 5.11 -0.56
CA PRO A 39 -23.86 4.96 -1.55
C PRO A 39 -23.87 6.15 -2.53
N PRO A 40 -22.72 6.83 -2.75
CA PRO A 40 -22.58 7.80 -3.84
C PRO A 40 -22.55 7.06 -5.19
N PRO A 41 -22.58 7.77 -6.33
CA PRO A 41 -22.31 7.16 -7.63
C PRO A 41 -20.97 6.40 -7.63
N PRO A 42 -20.90 5.16 -8.15
CA PRO A 42 -19.69 4.35 -8.12
C PRO A 42 -18.58 4.87 -9.03
N GLU A 43 -18.91 5.51 -10.16
CA GLU A 43 -17.95 5.78 -11.23
C GLU A 43 -16.76 6.67 -10.81
N PRO A 44 -16.94 7.75 -10.04
CA PRO A 44 -15.81 8.54 -9.56
C PRO A 44 -14.86 7.73 -8.68
N ILE A 45 -15.40 6.87 -7.81
CA ILE A 45 -14.61 6.06 -6.87
C ILE A 45 -13.86 4.96 -7.61
N LEU A 46 -14.55 4.22 -8.49
CA LEU A 46 -13.96 3.09 -9.22
C LEU A 46 -12.92 3.51 -10.27
N ARG A 47 -12.90 4.79 -10.67
CA ARG A 47 -11.90 5.35 -11.59
C ARG A 47 -10.69 5.98 -10.89
N ARG A 48 -10.68 6.07 -9.55
CA ARG A 48 -9.52 6.64 -8.83
C ARG A 48 -8.28 5.78 -9.05
N HIS A 49 -7.20 6.46 -9.41
CA HIS A 49 -5.87 5.86 -9.53
C HIS A 49 -5.08 5.91 -8.23
N ARG A 50 -5.43 6.86 -7.36
CA ARG A 50 -4.76 7.12 -6.08
C ARG A 50 -5.71 6.89 -4.93
N LEU A 51 -5.17 6.34 -3.87
CA LEU A 51 -5.86 6.12 -2.61
C LEU A 51 -4.92 6.44 -1.46
N THR A 52 -5.41 7.12 -0.43
CA THR A 52 -4.68 7.26 0.83
C THR A 52 -5.65 7.16 1.98
N THR A 53 -5.20 6.55 3.07
CA THR A 53 -5.98 6.53 4.32
C THR A 53 -5.71 7.76 5.19
N ASP A 54 -4.83 8.67 4.76
CA ASP A 54 -4.47 9.90 5.47
C ASP A 54 -4.13 9.67 6.95
N TYR A 55 -3.22 8.71 7.19
CA TYR A 55 -2.79 8.27 8.52
C TYR A 55 -3.90 7.66 9.40
N ALA A 56 -5.09 7.40 8.84
CA ALA A 56 -6.18 6.81 9.58
C ALA A 56 -6.07 5.28 9.66
N TRP A 57 -6.39 4.76 10.84
CA TRP A 57 -6.48 3.33 11.10
C TRP A 57 -7.75 2.73 10.48
N VAL A 58 -7.63 2.13 9.29
CA VAL A 58 -8.76 1.58 8.53
C VAL A 58 -9.21 0.18 8.96
N GLY A 59 -8.45 -0.48 9.85
CA GLY A 59 -8.78 -1.78 10.44
C GLY A 59 -8.55 -2.97 9.51
N SER A 60 -8.84 -2.83 8.22
CA SER A 60 -8.57 -3.85 7.19
C SER A 60 -8.40 -3.21 5.83
N PHE A 61 -7.56 -3.81 4.99
CA PHE A 61 -7.39 -3.44 3.58
C PHE A 61 -8.34 -4.15 2.62
N GLU A 62 -9.24 -5.02 3.11
CA GLU A 62 -10.16 -5.80 2.26
C GLU A 62 -10.92 -4.97 1.21
N PRO A 63 -11.42 -3.76 1.50
CA PRO A 63 -12.13 -2.95 0.51
C PRO A 63 -11.32 -2.61 -0.75
N ILE A 64 -9.98 -2.60 -0.67
CA ILE A 64 -9.09 -2.22 -1.78
C ILE A 64 -9.18 -3.23 -2.94
N ARG A 65 -9.53 -4.49 -2.67
CA ARG A 65 -9.71 -5.52 -3.71
C ARG A 65 -10.73 -5.12 -4.76
N TRP A 66 -11.73 -4.34 -4.35
CA TRP A 66 -12.84 -3.90 -5.19
C TRP A 66 -12.57 -2.58 -5.94
N LEU A 67 -11.36 -2.03 -5.85
CA LEU A 67 -10.97 -0.75 -6.45
C LEU A 67 -9.94 -0.98 -7.57
N PRO A 68 -10.33 -1.52 -8.74
CA PRO A 68 -9.39 -2.05 -9.74
C PRO A 68 -8.51 -0.99 -10.41
N SER A 69 -8.92 0.29 -10.42
CA SER A 69 -8.16 1.36 -11.05
C SER A 69 -7.03 1.92 -10.18
N VAL A 70 -7.03 1.63 -8.86
CA VAL A 70 -6.03 2.14 -7.92
C VAL A 70 -4.70 1.46 -8.16
N THR A 71 -3.70 2.22 -8.57
CA THR A 71 -2.33 1.71 -8.79
C THR A 71 -1.32 2.37 -7.87
N GLU A 72 -1.72 3.45 -7.19
CA GLU A 72 -0.93 4.16 -6.21
C GLU A 72 -1.70 4.23 -4.89
N ALA A 73 -1.18 3.63 -3.82
CA ALA A 73 -1.85 3.60 -2.53
C ALA A 73 -0.91 3.96 -1.38
N LEU A 74 -1.35 4.83 -0.47
CA LEU A 74 -0.68 5.13 0.79
C LEU A 74 -1.54 4.68 1.95
N LEU A 75 -1.17 3.56 2.55
CA LEU A 75 -2.00 2.86 3.50
C LEU A 75 -1.37 2.92 4.89
N TRP A 76 -2.17 3.33 5.87
CA TRP A 76 -1.80 3.37 7.27
C TRP A 76 -2.53 2.29 8.06
N GLU A 77 -1.79 1.58 8.91
CA GLU A 77 -2.30 0.59 9.87
C GLU A 77 -1.47 0.61 11.16
N ASP A 78 -2.12 0.42 12.32
CA ASP A 78 -1.45 0.47 13.63
C ASP A 78 -1.40 -0.88 14.37
N ASN A 79 -2.11 -1.90 13.89
CA ASN A 79 -2.22 -3.19 14.56
C ASN A 79 -2.35 -4.38 13.58
N GLY A 80 -1.22 -5.01 13.26
CA GLY A 80 -1.20 -6.25 12.49
C GLY A 80 -1.66 -6.01 11.06
N MET A 81 -0.73 -5.66 10.18
CA MET A 81 -1.04 -5.30 8.81
C MET A 81 -1.27 -6.56 7.95
N ASP A 82 -2.53 -6.87 7.63
CA ASP A 82 -2.89 -7.89 6.64
C ASP A 82 -2.75 -7.32 5.22
N LEU A 83 -1.77 -7.84 4.48
CA LEU A 83 -1.44 -7.43 3.12
C LEU A 83 -2.12 -8.31 2.06
N GLY A 84 -2.78 -9.40 2.46
CA GLY A 84 -3.51 -10.29 1.56
C GLY A 84 -4.51 -9.59 0.62
N PRO A 85 -5.19 -8.51 1.05
CA PRO A 85 -6.04 -7.71 0.17
C PRO A 85 -5.30 -6.98 -0.98
N LEU A 86 -4.01 -6.76 -0.82
CA LEU A 86 -3.18 -6.00 -1.77
C LEU A 86 -2.51 -6.91 -2.81
N ALA A 87 -2.51 -8.22 -2.57
CA ALA A 87 -1.83 -9.20 -3.41
C ALA A 87 -2.53 -9.42 -4.76
N GLY A 88 -1.77 -9.88 -5.76
CA GLY A 88 -2.31 -10.33 -7.05
C GLY A 88 -2.71 -9.22 -8.03
N ARG A 89 -2.42 -7.96 -7.72
CA ARG A 89 -2.62 -6.81 -8.63
C ARG A 89 -1.34 -5.98 -8.78
N SER A 90 -1.27 -5.16 -9.82
CA SER A 90 -0.12 -4.30 -10.08
C SER A 90 -0.18 -2.98 -9.32
N TRP A 91 0.92 -2.63 -8.69
CA TRP A 91 1.13 -1.37 -7.98
C TRP A 91 2.27 -0.57 -8.62
N GLU A 92 1.97 0.66 -9.03
CA GLU A 92 2.99 1.64 -9.45
C GLU A 92 3.68 2.29 -8.23
N LEU A 93 2.93 2.41 -7.13
CA LEU A 93 3.40 2.88 -5.84
C LEU A 93 2.55 2.26 -4.73
N LEU A 94 3.20 1.56 -3.81
CA LEU A 94 2.56 1.09 -2.59
C LEU A 94 3.35 1.60 -1.40
N GLN A 95 2.70 2.39 -0.55
CA GLN A 95 3.22 2.73 0.77
C GLN A 95 2.43 1.97 1.83
N LEU A 96 3.20 1.30 2.68
CA LEU A 96 2.73 0.67 3.90
C LEU A 96 3.31 1.47 5.07
N ALA A 97 2.44 2.01 5.92
CA ALA A 97 2.85 2.86 7.02
C ALA A 97 2.07 2.61 8.31
N GLY A 98 2.65 3.05 9.43
CA GLY A 98 2.04 3.02 10.76
C GLY A 98 2.56 1.90 11.66
N PRO A 99 2.47 2.04 12.99
CA PRO A 99 3.24 1.27 13.98
C PRO A 99 2.85 -0.21 14.10
N ALA A 100 2.38 -0.83 13.01
CA ALA A 100 2.12 -2.24 12.88
C ALA A 100 3.41 -3.06 13.10
N ALA A 101 3.30 -4.00 14.03
CA ALA A 101 4.37 -4.95 14.35
C ALA A 101 4.25 -6.23 13.54
N ASN A 102 5.38 -6.92 13.37
CA ASN A 102 5.45 -8.24 12.75
C ASN A 102 4.83 -8.32 11.35
N VAL A 103 4.99 -7.27 10.53
CA VAL A 103 4.46 -7.22 9.16
C VAL A 103 5.18 -8.27 8.31
N ASP A 104 4.39 -9.08 7.60
CA ASP A 104 4.89 -10.18 6.76
C ASP A 104 4.77 -9.81 5.27
N LEU A 105 5.89 -9.35 4.70
CA LEU A 105 5.97 -9.00 3.28
C LEU A 105 5.79 -10.21 2.34
N GLY A 106 5.91 -11.44 2.84
CA GLY A 106 5.67 -12.66 2.06
C GLY A 106 4.23 -12.77 1.55
N GLN A 107 3.28 -12.08 2.18
CA GLN A 107 1.90 -11.99 1.70
C GLN A 107 1.78 -11.28 0.33
N LEU A 108 2.80 -10.48 -0.05
CA LEU A 108 2.89 -9.84 -1.36
C LEU A 108 3.67 -10.68 -2.40
N SER A 109 4.02 -11.93 -2.09
CA SER A 109 4.73 -12.82 -3.03
C SER A 109 3.98 -12.92 -4.37
N GLY A 110 4.72 -12.78 -5.48
CA GLY A 110 4.18 -12.76 -6.83
C GLY A 110 3.45 -11.47 -7.22
N THR A 111 3.26 -10.53 -6.30
CA THR A 111 2.55 -9.27 -6.56
C THR A 111 3.48 -8.29 -7.28
N PRO A 112 3.08 -7.73 -8.43
CA PRO A 112 3.85 -6.70 -9.10
C PRO A 112 3.82 -5.37 -8.32
N VAL A 113 4.96 -4.93 -7.80
CA VAL A 113 5.10 -3.63 -7.12
C VAL A 113 6.33 -2.93 -7.65
N ARG A 114 6.15 -1.82 -8.37
CA ARG A 114 7.26 -1.05 -8.95
C ARG A 114 8.03 -0.26 -7.90
N ARG A 115 7.31 0.42 -7.02
CA ARG A 115 7.86 1.26 -5.94
C ARG A 115 7.20 0.91 -4.63
N LEU A 116 7.99 0.52 -3.64
CA LEU A 116 7.53 0.20 -2.30
C LEU A 116 8.09 1.20 -1.30
N ILE A 117 7.22 1.70 -0.42
CA ILE A 117 7.61 2.57 0.69
C ILE A 117 7.19 1.88 1.98
N LEU A 118 8.14 1.72 2.89
CA LEU A 118 7.91 1.20 4.24
C LEU A 118 8.24 2.32 5.23
N SER A 119 7.24 2.74 6.01
CA SER A 119 7.40 3.85 6.95
C SER A 119 6.81 3.53 8.31
N ASN A 120 7.61 3.62 9.38
CA ASN A 120 7.12 3.35 10.74
C ASN A 120 6.57 1.93 10.94
N LEU A 121 7.20 0.92 10.32
CA LEU A 121 6.79 -0.48 10.44
C LEU A 121 7.85 -1.31 11.18
N ASP A 122 7.41 -2.35 11.89
CA ASP A 122 8.26 -3.47 12.27
C ASP A 122 7.98 -4.66 11.31
N VAL A 123 8.92 -4.90 10.41
CA VAL A 123 8.85 -5.94 9.39
C VAL A 123 9.61 -7.17 9.85
N ARG A 124 8.99 -8.35 9.82
CA ARG A 124 9.61 -9.61 10.29
C ARG A 124 10.94 -9.92 9.60
N SER A 125 10.98 -9.72 8.29
CA SER A 125 12.17 -9.87 7.46
C SER A 125 11.96 -9.19 6.12
N LEU A 126 13.01 -8.56 5.59
CA LEU A 126 13.02 -8.05 4.22
C LEU A 126 13.20 -9.16 3.17
N ASP A 127 13.43 -10.42 3.57
CA ASP A 127 13.60 -11.54 2.64
C ASP A 127 12.41 -11.72 1.70
N GLY A 128 11.19 -11.38 2.15
CA GLY A 128 9.96 -11.42 1.33
C GLY A 128 9.98 -10.47 0.13
N LEU A 129 10.86 -9.45 0.13
CA LEU A 129 11.04 -8.57 -1.03
C LEU A 129 11.56 -9.30 -2.27
N ARG A 130 12.22 -10.46 -2.12
CA ARG A 130 12.73 -11.25 -3.25
C ARG A 130 11.62 -11.77 -4.17
N ASP A 131 10.44 -11.98 -3.60
CA ASP A 131 9.31 -12.56 -4.32
C ASP A 131 8.32 -11.49 -4.81
N ILE A 132 8.56 -10.21 -4.50
CA ILE A 132 7.80 -9.08 -5.06
C ILE A 132 8.31 -8.82 -6.48
N VAL A 133 7.40 -8.90 -7.45
CA VAL A 133 7.76 -8.84 -8.87
C VAL A 133 7.95 -7.39 -9.30
N GLY A 134 9.05 -7.10 -10.00
CA GLY A 134 9.27 -5.78 -10.61
C GLY A 134 9.62 -4.66 -9.63
N LEU A 135 10.07 -4.98 -8.41
CA LEU A 135 10.51 -3.98 -7.45
C LEU A 135 11.79 -3.26 -7.91
N GLU A 136 11.63 -2.00 -8.31
CA GLU A 136 12.72 -1.16 -8.81
C GLU A 136 13.17 -0.12 -7.77
N SER A 137 12.27 0.32 -6.89
CA SER A 137 12.55 1.35 -5.89
C SER A 137 11.99 0.99 -4.52
N LEU A 138 12.83 1.17 -3.50
CA LEU A 138 12.49 0.97 -2.10
C LEU A 138 12.79 2.25 -1.31
N THR A 139 11.80 2.77 -0.61
CA THR A 139 11.98 3.85 0.37
C THR A 139 11.76 3.30 1.77
N LEU A 140 12.69 3.61 2.67
CA LEU A 140 12.63 3.21 4.08
C LEU A 140 12.68 4.46 4.96
N ALA A 141 11.74 4.58 5.89
CA ALA A 141 11.63 5.72 6.79
C ALA A 141 11.16 5.29 8.18
N HIS A 142 11.66 5.95 9.23
CA HIS A 142 11.22 5.73 10.62
C HIS A 142 11.14 4.24 11.01
N GLY A 143 12.26 3.54 11.04
CA GLY A 143 12.24 2.12 11.37
C GLY A 143 13.60 1.46 11.23
N ASP A 144 13.76 0.34 11.93
CA ASP A 144 14.90 -0.55 11.74
C ASP A 144 14.47 -1.75 10.92
N PHE A 145 15.02 -1.85 9.70
CA PHE A 145 14.66 -2.87 8.73
C PHE A 145 15.68 -4.01 8.65
N GLY A 146 16.73 -4.00 9.49
CA GLY A 146 17.73 -5.05 9.53
C GLY A 146 18.51 -5.16 8.21
N LEU A 147 18.63 -6.38 7.66
CA LEU A 147 19.43 -6.65 6.45
C LEU A 147 18.57 -6.61 5.19
N LEU A 148 18.96 -5.77 4.22
CA LEU A 148 18.38 -5.81 2.88
C LEU A 148 18.98 -7.00 2.11
N PRO A 149 18.15 -7.95 1.63
CA PRO A 149 18.65 -9.05 0.82
C PRO A 149 19.17 -8.59 -0.55
N PRO A 150 19.90 -9.46 -1.29
CA PRO A 150 20.18 -9.22 -2.70
C PRO A 150 18.87 -9.14 -3.50
N LEU A 151 18.67 -8.03 -4.22
CA LEU A 151 17.48 -7.76 -5.04
C LEU A 151 17.95 -7.32 -6.43
N GLU A 152 18.01 -8.25 -7.39
CA GLU A 152 18.70 -8.03 -8.69
C GLU A 152 18.12 -6.89 -9.53
N HIS A 153 16.83 -6.60 -9.35
CA HIS A 153 16.07 -5.59 -10.10
C HIS A 153 15.97 -4.24 -9.38
N LEU A 154 16.34 -4.17 -8.10
CA LEU A 154 16.26 -2.93 -7.33
C LEU A 154 17.32 -1.95 -7.82
N THR A 155 16.92 -0.77 -8.27
CA THR A 155 17.86 0.25 -8.76
C THR A 155 18.01 1.41 -7.80
N ASP A 156 17.05 1.58 -6.88
CA ASP A 156 16.96 2.74 -6.02
C ASP A 156 16.58 2.36 -4.59
N VAL A 157 17.41 2.78 -3.63
CA VAL A 157 17.08 2.78 -2.21
C VAL A 157 17.15 4.21 -1.69
N VAL A 158 16.06 4.67 -1.09
CA VAL A 158 15.98 5.98 -0.43
C VAL A 158 15.79 5.76 1.06
N LEU A 159 16.68 6.33 1.87
CA LEU A 159 16.59 6.29 3.33
C LEU A 159 16.29 7.69 3.85
N TYR A 160 15.22 7.84 4.62
CA TYR A 160 14.90 9.08 5.33
C TYR A 160 15.43 9.05 6.77
N ALA A 161 15.29 10.16 7.49
CA ALA A 161 15.63 10.23 8.89
C ALA A 161 15.00 9.07 9.67
N GLU A 162 15.76 8.52 10.62
CA GLU A 162 15.34 7.41 11.50
C GLU A 162 15.06 6.08 10.77
N GLY A 163 15.35 5.97 9.47
CA GLY A 163 15.36 4.71 8.73
C GLY A 163 16.74 4.05 8.71
N THR A 164 16.87 2.85 9.26
CA THR A 164 18.12 2.07 9.25
C THR A 164 17.97 0.75 8.49
N VAL A 165 18.98 0.42 7.68
CA VAL A 165 19.07 -0.86 6.97
C VAL A 165 20.53 -1.16 6.62
N GLU A 166 20.92 -2.42 6.77
CA GLU A 166 22.20 -2.95 6.32
C GLU A 166 22.14 -3.30 4.84
N LEU A 167 23.00 -2.67 4.03
CA LEU A 167 22.97 -2.78 2.56
C LEU A 167 24.06 -3.69 2.00
N SER A 168 24.92 -4.26 2.85
CA SER A 168 26.12 -4.98 2.42
C SER A 168 25.83 -6.13 1.45
N ALA A 169 24.71 -6.84 1.63
CA ALA A 169 24.28 -7.92 0.76
C ALA A 169 23.55 -7.46 -0.51
N ALA A 170 22.97 -6.25 -0.50
CA ALA A 170 22.16 -5.74 -1.61
C ALA A 170 22.98 -4.97 -2.66
N GLN A 171 24.25 -4.66 -2.39
CA GLN A 171 25.05 -3.84 -3.30
C GLN A 171 25.28 -4.50 -4.66
N HIS A 172 24.99 -3.75 -5.73
CA HIS A 172 25.39 -4.09 -7.10
C HIS A 172 25.55 -2.81 -7.93
N PRO A 173 26.19 -2.85 -9.12
CA PRO A 173 26.60 -1.64 -9.85
C PRO A 173 25.48 -0.69 -10.29
N ARG A 174 24.22 -1.15 -10.32
CA ARG A 174 23.06 -0.34 -10.72
C ARG A 174 22.32 0.27 -9.53
N LEU A 175 22.60 -0.18 -8.31
CA LEU A 175 21.94 0.28 -7.11
C LEU A 175 22.43 1.68 -6.76
N ARG A 176 21.50 2.63 -6.71
CA ARG A 176 21.71 3.97 -6.16
C ARG A 176 21.13 4.02 -4.76
N VAL A 177 21.89 4.62 -3.84
CA VAL A 177 21.47 4.81 -2.45
C VAL A 177 21.46 6.30 -2.15
N THR A 178 20.28 6.83 -1.89
CA THR A 178 20.06 8.22 -1.48
C THR A 178 19.71 8.26 0.00
N ARG A 179 20.28 9.23 0.73
CA ARG A 179 19.97 9.46 2.15
C ARG A 179 19.47 10.88 2.32
N HIS A 180 18.37 11.01 3.05
CA HIS A 180 17.77 12.27 3.45
C HIS A 180 17.81 12.39 4.97
N ASP A 181 18.26 13.54 5.47
CA ASP A 181 18.25 13.85 6.90
C ASP A 181 16.88 14.39 7.38
N GLU A 182 15.93 14.56 6.46
CA GLU A 182 14.58 15.04 6.74
C GLU A 182 13.62 13.90 7.07
N VAL A 183 12.52 14.25 7.75
CA VAL A 183 11.41 13.35 8.02
C VAL A 183 10.70 13.02 6.70
N TYR A 184 10.31 11.76 6.54
CA TYR A 184 9.58 11.35 5.35
C TYR A 184 8.19 12.00 5.31
N LEU A 185 7.81 12.56 4.16
CA LEU A 185 6.48 13.07 3.90
C LEU A 185 5.84 12.25 2.77
N ALA A 186 4.58 11.88 2.98
CA ALA A 186 3.79 11.17 1.98
C ALA A 186 3.76 11.94 0.64
N PRO A 187 3.90 11.25 -0.52
CA PRO A 187 4.01 11.88 -1.83
C PRO A 187 2.71 12.50 -2.33
N PHE A 188 1.57 12.19 -1.70
CA PHE A 188 0.28 12.83 -1.93
C PHE A 188 -0.61 12.72 -0.69
N GLY A 189 -1.54 13.67 -0.56
CA GLY A 189 -2.62 13.65 0.43
C GLY A 189 -3.91 13.06 -0.16
N PRO A 190 -5.03 13.07 0.60
CA PRO A 190 -6.33 12.69 0.06
C PRO A 190 -6.68 13.57 -1.14
N ASP A 191 -7.22 12.96 -2.21
CA ASP A 191 -7.75 13.75 -3.33
C ASP A 191 -8.90 14.64 -2.82
N ASP A 192 -8.98 15.86 -3.33
CA ASP A 192 -10.16 16.72 -3.14
C ASP A 192 -11.38 15.98 -3.71
N VAL A 193 -12.35 15.65 -2.85
CA VAL A 193 -13.57 14.91 -3.21
C VAL A 193 -14.65 15.86 -3.70
#